data_AF-A0A967WTX6-F1
#
_entry.id   AF-A0A967WTX6-F1
#
_cell.length_a   1.000
_cell.length_b   1.000
_cell.length_c   1.000
_cell.angle_alpha   90.00
_cell.angle_beta   90.00
_cell.angle_gamma   90.00
#
_symmetry.space_group_name_H-M   'P 1'
#
loop_
_entity.id
_entity.type
_entity.pdbx_description
1 polymer ?
#
loop_
_entity_poly.entity_id
_entity_poly.type
_entity_poly.pdbx_seq_one_letter_code
_entity_poly.pdbx_strand_id
1 'polypeptide(L)'
;QYGNMMSDAWGLRFKLYHQRFPNKKIEITEFGNSTPNLPREEMARQYAQYYQKVNGYAYLGSASSFIASSPDPAWSQFTWLKEGGDMLPVVDQVRNMGRTPADVPVWPAKKEAPEPPTERRFPQTGKTVRGKFLEFFDNHGLDICGYPITE
;
A
#
# COMPACT_ATOMS: atom_id res chain seq x y z
N GLN A 1 -15.01 -10.05 20.10
CA GLN A 1 -14.64 -9.16 21.22
C GLN A 1 -14.45 -7.77 20.63
N TYR A 2 -15.08 -6.74 21.20
CA TYR A 2 -15.12 -5.39 20.65
C TYR A 2 -14.45 -4.39 21.61
N GLY A 3 -14.07 -3.20 21.13
CA GLY A 3 -13.42 -2.18 21.97
C GLY A 3 -12.00 -2.54 22.43
N ASN A 4 -11.33 -3.47 21.75
CA ASN A 4 -10.02 -4.01 22.11
C ASN A 4 -8.86 -3.41 21.29
N MET A 5 -9.08 -2.32 20.55
CA MET A 5 -8.06 -1.68 19.71
C MET A 5 -6.81 -1.25 20.48
N MET A 6 -6.96 -0.90 21.77
CA MET A 6 -5.85 -0.49 22.66
C MET A 6 -5.33 -1.64 23.54
N SER A 7 -5.80 -2.86 23.33
CA SER A 7 -5.37 -4.02 24.12
C SER A 7 -4.08 -4.62 23.55
N ASP A 8 -3.13 -4.90 24.44
CA ASP A 8 -1.88 -5.64 24.11
C ASP A 8 -2.13 -7.05 23.59
N ALA A 9 -3.28 -7.66 23.91
CA ALA A 9 -3.64 -8.98 23.40
C ALA A 9 -4.22 -8.93 21.98
N TRP A 10 -4.65 -7.75 21.52
CA TRP A 10 -5.39 -7.52 20.28
C TRP A 10 -4.77 -6.40 19.44
N GLY A 11 -5.34 -5.18 19.45
CA GLY A 11 -4.91 -4.11 18.55
C GLY A 11 -3.46 -3.65 18.74
N LEU A 12 -2.84 -3.93 19.90
CA LEU A 12 -1.43 -3.64 20.18
C LEU A 12 -0.54 -4.88 20.25
N ARG A 13 -0.99 -6.02 19.71
CA ARG A 13 -0.26 -7.30 19.79
C ARG A 13 1.12 -7.27 19.12
N PHE A 14 1.37 -6.31 18.23
CA PHE A 14 2.71 -6.05 17.68
C PHE A 14 3.77 -5.81 18.78
N LYS A 15 3.39 -5.35 19.98
CA LYS A 15 4.31 -5.19 21.12
C LYS A 15 4.97 -6.51 21.51
N LEU A 16 4.24 -7.62 21.44
CA LEU A 16 4.80 -8.95 21.71
C LEU A 16 5.85 -9.34 20.66
N TYR A 17 5.62 -8.99 19.39
CA TYR A 17 6.62 -9.22 18.34
C TYR A 17 7.87 -8.39 18.57
N HIS A 18 7.72 -7.12 18.94
CA HIS A 18 8.86 -6.27 19.27
C HIS A 18 9.66 -6.80 20.46
N GLN A 19 9.00 -7.30 21.52
CA GLN A 19 9.68 -7.93 22.65
C GLN A 19 10.56 -9.12 22.22
N ARG A 20 10.12 -9.92 21.25
CA ARG A 20 10.88 -11.08 20.74
C ARG A 20 11.96 -10.70 19.73
N PHE A 21 11.74 -9.62 18.99
CA PHE A 21 12.59 -9.16 17.90
C PHE A 21 12.83 -7.64 18.01
N PRO A 22 13.55 -7.17 19.05
CA PRO A 22 13.64 -5.75 19.39
C PRO A 22 14.27 -4.88 18.30
N ASN A 23 15.10 -5.47 17.43
CA ASN A 23 15.81 -4.75 16.37
C ASN A 23 15.09 -4.81 15.02
N LYS A 24 13.91 -5.45 14.94
CA LYS A 24 13.15 -5.55 13.68
C LYS A 24 12.13 -4.42 13.61
N LYS A 25 12.14 -3.74 12.48
CA LYS A 25 11.04 -2.85 12.08
C LYS A 25 9.80 -3.70 11.78
N ILE A 26 8.64 -3.23 12.22
CA ILE A 26 7.36 -3.94 12.06
C ILE A 26 6.45 -3.12 11.16
N GLU A 27 5.83 -3.78 10.20
CA GLU A 27 4.80 -3.21 9.35
C GLU A 27 3.45 -3.81 9.76
N ILE A 28 2.48 -2.97 10.14
CA ILE A 28 1.10 -3.43 10.37
C ILE A 28 0.43 -3.45 9.00
N THR A 29 0.48 -4.60 8.34
CA THR A 29 -0.01 -4.76 6.96
C THR A 29 -1.53 -4.62 6.85
N GLU A 30 -2.25 -4.85 7.94
CA GLU A 30 -3.70 -4.76 7.99
C GLU A 30 -4.20 -4.51 9.41
N PHE A 31 -5.17 -3.62 9.56
CA PHE A 31 -6.05 -3.56 10.72
C PHE A 31 -7.45 -3.05 10.32
N GLY A 32 -8.45 -3.34 11.15
CA GLY A 32 -9.81 -2.87 10.96
C GLY A 32 -10.61 -2.83 12.26
N ASN A 33 -11.75 -2.14 12.24
CA ASN A 33 -12.67 -2.08 13.38
C ASN A 33 -13.94 -2.87 13.08
N SER A 34 -14.05 -4.06 13.67
CA SER A 34 -15.21 -4.96 13.49
C SER A 34 -16.32 -4.74 14.52
N THR A 35 -16.34 -3.61 15.23
CA THR A 35 -17.38 -3.32 16.23
C THR A 35 -18.73 -3.12 15.52
N PRO A 36 -19.73 -3.99 15.75
CA PRO A 36 -20.99 -3.95 15.02
C PRO A 36 -21.79 -2.71 15.39
N ASN A 37 -22.52 -2.18 14.41
CA ASN A 37 -23.46 -1.06 14.58
C ASN A 37 -22.83 0.22 15.17
N LEU A 38 -21.51 0.38 15.08
CA LEU A 38 -20.83 1.58 15.54
C LEU A 38 -21.16 2.75 14.59
N PRO A 39 -21.59 3.92 15.10
CA PRO A 39 -21.79 5.10 14.26
C PRO A 39 -20.52 5.45 13.48
N ARG A 40 -20.66 5.89 12.23
CA ARG A 40 -19.51 6.17 11.34
C ARG A 40 -18.57 7.24 11.90
N GLU A 41 -19.11 8.25 12.58
CA GLU A 41 -18.30 9.29 13.25
C GLU A 41 -17.47 8.72 14.40
N GLU A 42 -18.07 7.85 15.21
CA GLU A 42 -17.37 7.22 16.33
C GLU A 42 -16.31 6.23 15.82
N MET A 43 -16.62 5.49 14.75
CA MET A 43 -15.65 4.65 14.07
C MET A 43 -14.46 5.47 13.54
N ALA A 44 -14.73 6.60 12.86
CA ALA A 44 -13.72 7.51 12.36
C ALA A 44 -12.80 8.03 13.47
N ARG A 45 -13.38 8.44 14.61
CA ARG A 45 -12.64 8.85 15.81
C ARG A 45 -11.73 7.74 16.32
N GLN A 46 -12.21 6.50 16.37
CA GLN A 46 -11.41 5.34 16.80
C GLN A 46 -10.26 5.01 15.84
N TYR A 47 -10.46 5.11 14.53
CA TYR A 47 -9.38 4.96 13.55
C TYR A 47 -8.29 6.00 13.75
N ALA A 48 -8.65 7.28 13.88
CA ALA A 48 -7.69 8.35 14.14
C ALA A 48 -6.90 8.13 15.43
N GLN A 49 -7.58 7.74 16.52
CA GLN A 49 -6.93 7.41 17.79
C GLN A 49 -5.96 6.23 17.68
N TYR A 50 -6.34 5.18 16.94
CA TYR A 50 -5.47 4.03 16.72
C TYR A 50 -4.23 4.42 15.93
N TYR A 51 -4.39 5.15 14.83
CA TYR A 51 -3.26 5.66 14.04
C TYR A 51 -2.31 6.53 14.86
N GLN A 52 -2.84 7.47 15.65
CA GLN A 52 -2.05 8.29 16.56
C GLN A 52 -1.29 7.45 17.58
N LYS A 53 -1.94 6.42 18.13
CA LYS A 53 -1.30 5.50 19.08
C LYS A 53 -0.14 4.75 18.43
N VAL A 54 -0.34 4.18 17.24
CA VAL A 54 0.72 3.40 16.57
C VAL A 54 1.84 4.29 16.03
N ASN A 55 1.54 5.52 15.61
CA ASN A 55 2.54 6.50 15.19
C ASN A 55 3.53 6.87 16.32
N GLY A 56 3.16 6.66 17.58
CA GLY A 56 4.05 6.87 18.73
C GLY A 56 5.14 5.81 18.92
N TYR A 57 5.17 4.72 18.14
CA TYR A 57 6.17 3.66 18.28
C TYR A 57 7.21 3.72 17.15
N ALA A 58 8.44 4.11 17.48
CA ALA A 58 9.53 4.30 16.52
C ALA A 58 9.94 3.03 15.72
N TYR A 59 9.60 1.84 16.25
CA TYR A 59 9.88 0.56 15.59
C TYR A 59 8.76 0.11 14.63
N LEU A 60 7.68 0.89 14.49
CA LEU A 60 6.66 0.68 13.47
C LEU A 60 7.01 1.49 12.21
N GLY A 61 6.95 0.85 11.04
CA GLY A 61 7.17 1.50 9.75
C GLY A 61 5.93 2.04 9.09
N SER A 62 4.84 1.30 9.19
CA SER A 62 3.55 1.62 8.57
C SER A 62 2.42 0.92 9.31
N ALA A 63 1.21 1.44 9.08
CA ALA A 63 -0.02 0.79 9.44
C ALA A 63 -1.05 1.02 8.33
N SER A 64 -1.61 -0.06 7.81
CA SER A 64 -2.57 -0.02 6.70
C SER A 64 -3.93 -0.48 7.17
N SER A 65 -4.95 0.34 6.95
CA SER A 65 -6.34 -0.08 7.13
C SER A 65 -6.70 -1.14 6.09
N PHE A 66 -7.55 -2.09 6.46
CA PHE A 66 -7.88 -3.25 5.64
C PHE A 66 -8.25 -2.94 4.18
N ILE A 67 -9.24 -2.07 3.95
CA ILE A 67 -9.70 -1.77 2.60
C ILE A 67 -10.15 -0.30 2.48
N ALA A 68 -9.95 0.28 1.30
CA ALA A 68 -10.42 1.62 0.99
C ALA A 68 -11.89 1.62 0.51
N SER A 69 -12.24 0.73 -0.42
CA SER A 69 -13.61 0.52 -0.92
C SER A 69 -13.86 -0.97 -1.18
N SER A 70 -15.12 -1.33 -1.41
CA SER A 70 -15.53 -2.67 -1.82
C SER A 70 -16.93 -2.62 -2.44
N PRO A 71 -17.16 -3.33 -3.56
CA PRO A 71 -18.49 -3.46 -4.15
C PRO A 71 -19.38 -4.45 -3.40
N ASP A 72 -18.80 -5.27 -2.51
CA ASP A 72 -19.55 -6.24 -1.71
C ASP A 72 -20.02 -5.60 -0.39
N PRO A 73 -21.36 -5.48 -0.17
CA PRO A 73 -21.93 -4.86 1.02
C PRO A 73 -21.49 -5.49 2.34
N ALA A 74 -21.08 -6.76 2.36
CA ALA A 74 -20.58 -7.44 3.55
C ALA A 74 -19.34 -6.74 4.15
N TRP A 75 -18.57 -6.05 3.31
CA TRP A 75 -17.35 -5.35 3.72
C TRP A 75 -17.54 -3.86 3.98
N SER A 76 -18.76 -3.34 3.76
CA SER A 76 -19.06 -1.90 3.86
C SER A 76 -18.69 -1.27 5.21
N GLN A 77 -18.66 -2.04 6.30
CA GLN A 77 -18.24 -1.55 7.61
C GLN A 77 -16.76 -1.13 7.65
N PHE A 78 -15.90 -1.75 6.82
CA PHE A 78 -14.46 -1.50 6.81
C PHE A 78 -14.03 -0.46 5.78
N THR A 79 -14.89 -0.13 4.82
CA THR A 79 -14.54 0.80 3.75
C THR A 79 -14.46 2.24 4.24
N TRP A 80 -13.62 3.02 3.58
CA TRP A 80 -13.44 4.46 3.80
C TRP A 80 -14.08 5.29 2.70
N LEU A 81 -14.29 4.68 1.54
CA LEU A 81 -15.03 5.23 0.41
C LEU A 81 -16.18 4.29 0.06
N LYS A 82 -17.27 4.86 -0.43
CA LYS A 82 -18.29 4.10 -1.16
C LYS A 82 -17.84 3.92 -2.61
N GLU A 83 -18.38 2.92 -3.29
CA GLU A 83 -18.10 2.68 -4.73
C GLU A 83 -18.43 3.90 -5.62
N GLY A 84 -19.42 4.71 -5.23
CA GLY A 84 -19.77 5.97 -5.91
C GLY A 84 -18.75 7.11 -5.74
N GLY A 85 -17.66 6.90 -4.99
CA GLY A 85 -16.63 7.90 -4.71
C GLY A 85 -16.86 8.74 -3.45
N ASP A 86 -18.03 8.63 -2.80
CA ASP A 86 -18.32 9.32 -1.54
C ASP A 86 -17.29 8.92 -0.47
N MET A 87 -16.57 9.91 0.06
CA MET A 87 -15.70 9.74 1.22
C MET A 87 -16.53 9.65 2.50
N LEU A 88 -16.21 8.67 3.36
CA LEU A 88 -16.80 8.53 4.68
C LEU A 88 -16.01 9.36 5.72
N PRO A 89 -16.59 9.66 6.91
CA PRO A 89 -15.95 10.53 7.91
C PRO A 89 -14.54 10.10 8.33
N VAL A 90 -14.23 8.81 8.24
CA VAL A 90 -12.89 8.27 8.52
C VAL A 90 -11.80 8.88 7.64
N VAL A 91 -12.10 9.22 6.39
CA VAL A 91 -11.14 9.86 5.48
C VAL A 91 -10.71 11.21 6.04
N ASP A 92 -11.66 12.06 6.42
CA ASP A 92 -11.37 13.40 6.92
C ASP A 92 -10.75 13.37 8.32
N GLN A 93 -11.24 12.51 9.22
CA GLN A 93 -10.65 12.33 10.54
C GLN A 93 -9.21 11.84 10.47
N VAL A 94 -8.94 10.80 9.69
CA VAL A 94 -7.59 10.27 9.54
C VAL A 94 -6.71 11.23 8.77
N ARG A 95 -7.21 11.97 7.78
CA ARG A 95 -6.42 13.00 7.06
C ARG A 95 -5.94 14.09 8.03
N ASN A 96 -6.84 14.59 8.86
CA ASN A 96 -6.60 15.78 9.70
C ASN A 96 -6.06 15.44 11.10
N MET A 97 -5.89 14.16 11.45
CA MET A 97 -5.31 13.78 12.73
C MET A 97 -3.87 14.29 12.86
N GLY A 98 -3.50 14.76 14.04
CA GLY A 98 -2.11 15.05 14.38
C GLY A 98 -1.27 13.78 14.29
N ARG A 99 -0.10 13.86 13.63
CA ARG A 99 0.86 12.76 13.51
C ARG A 99 2.29 13.31 13.52
N THR A 100 3.22 12.57 14.11
CA THR A 100 4.64 12.81 13.92
C THR A 100 4.99 12.43 12.48
N PRO A 101 5.58 13.36 11.69
CA PRO A 101 6.02 13.07 10.34
C PRO A 101 6.98 11.86 10.34
N ALA A 102 6.78 10.96 9.38
CA ALA A 102 7.76 9.92 9.13
C ALA A 102 9.05 10.57 8.62
N ASP A 103 10.20 10.08 9.09
CA ASP A 103 11.48 10.39 8.46
C ASP A 103 11.56 9.60 7.14
N VAL A 104 10.91 10.15 6.12
CA VAL A 104 10.93 9.59 4.76
C VAL A 104 12.26 9.99 4.13
N PRO A 105 13.10 9.01 3.74
CA PRO A 105 14.28 9.32 2.94
C PRO A 105 13.85 10.10 1.70
N VAL A 106 14.54 11.20 1.41
CA VAL A 106 14.38 11.86 0.11
C VAL A 106 14.92 10.89 -0.93
N TRP A 107 14.00 10.17 -1.59
CA TRP A 107 14.35 9.35 -2.73
C TRP A 107 14.88 10.30 -3.81
N PRO A 108 16.10 10.09 -4.33
CA PRO A 108 16.59 10.93 -5.42
C PRO A 108 15.59 10.84 -6.57
N ALA A 109 15.26 11.98 -7.17
CA ALA A 109 14.45 12.00 -8.38
C ALA A 109 15.06 11.00 -9.38
N LYS A 110 14.21 10.15 -9.98
CA LYS A 110 14.66 9.18 -11.00
C LYS A 110 15.42 9.98 -12.06
N LYS A 111 16.74 9.82 -12.12
CA LYS A 111 17.56 10.45 -13.16
C LYS A 111 17.02 9.95 -14.49
N GLU A 112 16.52 10.85 -15.33
CA GLU A 112 16.08 10.50 -16.68
C GLU A 112 17.29 9.90 -17.39
N ALA A 113 17.24 8.58 -17.62
CA ALA A 113 18.15 7.94 -18.55
C ALA A 113 17.81 8.47 -19.94
N PRO A 114 18.80 8.63 -20.85
CA PRO A 114 18.49 8.91 -22.25
C PRO A 114 17.45 7.92 -22.74
N GLU A 115 16.42 8.41 -23.43
CA GLU A 115 15.34 7.55 -23.90
C GLU A 115 15.96 6.40 -24.73
N PRO A 116 15.75 5.14 -24.33
CA PRO A 116 16.21 4.03 -25.14
C PRO A 116 15.52 4.09 -26.51
N PRO A 117 16.15 3.55 -27.56
CA PRO A 117 15.52 3.44 -28.86
C PRO A 117 14.11 2.86 -28.70
N THR A 118 13.10 3.53 -29.26
CA THR A 118 11.72 3.06 -29.17
C THR A 118 11.42 1.94 -30.16
N GLU A 119 12.36 1.64 -31.05
CA GLU A 119 12.29 0.56 -32.03
C GLU A 119 13.67 -0.03 -32.40
N ARG A 120 13.68 -1.32 -32.74
CA ARG A 120 14.85 -2.04 -33.24
C ARG A 120 14.43 -3.02 -34.34
N ARG A 121 15.02 -2.88 -35.53
CA ARG A 121 14.81 -3.81 -36.65
C ARG A 121 15.87 -4.92 -36.61
N PHE A 122 15.43 -6.17 -36.73
CA PHE A 122 16.29 -7.36 -36.72
C PHE A 122 16.56 -7.79 -38.16
N PRO A 123 17.80 -7.66 -38.68
CA PRO A 123 18.11 -8.03 -40.06
C PRO A 123 17.89 -9.51 -40.36
N GLN A 124 17.93 -10.38 -39.35
CA GLN A 124 17.76 -11.82 -39.46
C GLN A 124 16.34 -12.20 -39.93
N THR A 125 15.33 -11.43 -39.51
CA THR A 125 13.92 -11.73 -39.81
C THR A 125 13.20 -10.59 -40.52
N GLY A 126 13.84 -9.42 -40.61
CA GLY A 126 13.27 -8.19 -41.16
C GLY A 126 12.24 -7.51 -40.25
N LYS A 127 11.94 -8.09 -39.08
CA LYS A 127 10.92 -7.66 -38.13
C LYS A 127 11.42 -6.60 -37.17
N THR A 128 10.48 -5.83 -36.61
CA THR A 128 10.78 -4.71 -35.72
C THR A 128 10.17 -4.94 -34.34
N VAL A 129 10.98 -4.76 -33.30
CA VAL A 129 10.52 -4.77 -31.90
C VAL A 129 10.44 -3.34 -31.41
N ARG A 130 9.36 -2.96 -30.70
CA ARG A 130 9.10 -1.56 -30.30
C ARG A 130 8.58 -1.42 -28.87
N GLY A 131 8.68 -0.20 -28.34
CA GLY A 131 8.08 0.21 -27.07
C GLY A 131 8.58 -0.58 -25.86
N LYS A 132 7.74 -0.76 -24.83
CA LYS A 132 8.13 -1.48 -23.60
C LYS A 132 8.57 -2.93 -23.84
N PHE A 133 8.09 -3.55 -24.91
CA PHE A 133 8.52 -4.90 -25.25
C PHE A 133 9.98 -4.92 -25.73
N LEU A 134 10.50 -3.85 -26.34
CA LEU A 134 11.92 -3.74 -26.69
C LEU A 134 12.82 -3.72 -25.46
N GLU A 135 12.42 -3.03 -24.39
CA GLU A 135 13.17 -3.03 -23.12
C GLU A 135 13.26 -4.43 -22.52
N PHE A 136 12.17 -5.19 -22.51
CA PHE A 136 12.21 -6.60 -22.14
C PHE A 136 13.10 -7.41 -23.10
N PHE A 137 12.97 -7.16 -24.39
CA PHE A 137 13.64 -7.95 -25.42
C PHE A 137 15.16 -7.80 -25.37
N ASP A 138 15.66 -6.59 -25.15
CA ASP A 138 17.09 -6.31 -25.03
C ASP A 138 17.72 -6.95 -23.78
N ASN A 139 16.95 -7.13 -22.71
CA ASN A 139 17.44 -7.73 -21.48
C ASN A 139 17.32 -9.26 -21.45
N HIS A 140 16.27 -9.82 -22.07
CA HIS A 140 15.92 -11.24 -21.92
C HIS A 140 15.31 -11.90 -23.16
N GLY A 141 14.79 -11.13 -24.11
CA GLY A 141 13.92 -11.64 -25.16
C GLY A 141 14.60 -12.52 -26.19
N LEU A 142 15.89 -12.30 -26.51
CA LEU A 142 16.56 -13.14 -27.49
C LEU A 142 16.70 -14.59 -27.00
N ASP A 143 17.05 -14.79 -25.72
CA ASP A 143 17.23 -16.12 -25.12
C ASP A 143 15.90 -16.83 -24.88
N ILE A 144 14.82 -16.08 -24.63
CA ILE A 144 13.50 -16.62 -24.31
C ILE A 144 12.63 -16.84 -25.57
N CYS A 145 12.62 -15.85 -26.45
CA CYS A 145 11.70 -15.78 -27.59
C CYS A 145 12.38 -16.10 -28.93
N GLY A 146 13.71 -16.07 -28.99
CA GLY A 146 14.45 -16.09 -30.26
C GLY A 146 14.25 -14.79 -31.05
N TYR A 147 14.64 -14.79 -32.33
CA TYR A 147 14.41 -13.63 -33.19
C TYR A 147 12.91 -13.41 -33.45
N PRO A 148 12.45 -12.15 -33.53
CA PRO A 148 11.05 -11.83 -33.79
C PRO A 148 10.61 -12.34 -35.16
N ILE A 149 9.52 -13.10 -35.21
CA ILE A 149 8.93 -13.66 -36.44
C ILE A 149 7.63 -12.93 -36.85
N THR A 150 7.09 -12.10 -35.96
CA THR A 150 5.93 -11.23 -36.18
C THR A 150 6.26 -9.79 -35.81
N GLU A 151 5.39 -8.85 -36.19
CA GLU A 151 5.43 -7.47 -35.67
C GLU A 151 4.95 -7.42 -34.21
#